data_AF-A0A9D4K7J4-F1
#
_entry.id   AF-A0A9D4K7J4-F1
#
_cell.length_a   1.000
_cell.length_b   1.000
_cell.length_c   1.000
_cell.angle_alpha   90.00
_cell.angle_beta   90.00
_cell.angle_gamma   90.00
#
_symmetry.space_group_name_H-M   'P 1'
#
loop_
_entity.id
_entity.type
_entity.pdbx_description
1 polymer ?
#
loop_
_entity_poly.entity_id
_entity_poly.type
_entity_poly.pdbx_seq_one_letter_code
_entity_poly.pdbx_strand_id
1 'polypeptide(L)'
;MGLCQDHGNMGRRPKHALCFDDVQRVAAYLLNCAQQEEIHLPAAPRRANNIPPIYLPASTTKLDLFQDYQQNCASDIRSVKLTAFKSIWSSCVPHIRIASPRDDVCAICENLRKRLVDAIEEDDRRIR
;
A
#
# COMPACT_ATOMS: atom_id res chain seq x y z
N MET A 1 1.98 -29.64 1.93
CA MET A 1 2.08 -29.35 3.38
C MET A 1 1.96 -27.84 3.56
N GLY A 2 0.84 -27.36 4.12
CA GLY A 2 0.64 -25.94 4.42
C GLY A 2 0.16 -25.82 5.86
N LEU A 3 1.06 -25.45 6.77
CA LEU A 3 0.77 -25.25 8.18
C LEU A 3 0.62 -23.76 8.45
N CYS A 4 -0.59 -23.32 8.78
CA CYS A 4 -0.83 -22.04 9.44
C CYS A 4 -0.97 -22.28 10.95
N GLN A 5 -0.31 -21.44 11.73
CA GLN A 5 -0.02 -21.63 13.15
C GLN A 5 -1.27 -21.85 14.00
N ASP A 6 -1.24 -22.97 14.72
CA ASP A 6 -2.11 -23.31 15.84
C ASP A 6 -1.69 -22.45 17.04
N HIS A 7 -2.45 -21.39 17.28
CA HIS A 7 -2.50 -20.78 18.60
C HIS A 7 -3.77 -21.27 19.29
N GLY A 8 -3.70 -22.47 19.85
CA GLY A 8 -4.35 -22.80 21.12
C GLY A 8 -5.86 -22.56 21.22
N ASN A 9 -6.63 -22.76 20.16
CA ASN A 9 -8.08 -22.84 20.27
C ASN A 9 -8.58 -24.08 19.52
N MET A 10 -8.81 -25.15 20.27
CA MET A 10 -9.29 -26.44 19.77
C MET A 10 -10.55 -26.30 18.92
N GLY A 11 -10.41 -26.58 17.62
CA GLY A 11 -11.35 -27.45 16.91
C GLY A 11 -12.49 -26.80 16.12
N ARG A 12 -12.70 -25.49 16.12
CA ARG A 12 -13.63 -24.86 15.16
C ARG A 12 -13.05 -23.62 14.53
N ARG A 13 -12.50 -23.79 13.32
CA ARG A 13 -12.23 -22.67 12.42
C ARG A 13 -13.56 -22.00 12.10
N PRO A 14 -13.75 -20.70 12.36
CA PRO A 14 -14.90 -20.01 11.82
C PRO A 14 -14.84 -20.18 10.30
N LYS A 15 -15.97 -20.49 9.66
CA LYS A 15 -16.06 -20.60 8.18
C LYS A 15 -15.48 -19.37 7.49
N HIS A 16 -15.35 -18.25 8.19
CA HIS A 16 -14.82 -16.99 7.68
C HIS A 16 -13.36 -16.68 8.01
N ALA A 17 -12.62 -17.57 8.67
CA ALA A 17 -11.18 -17.38 8.88
C ALA A 17 -10.44 -17.36 7.54
N LEU A 18 -9.52 -16.41 7.38
CA LEU A 18 -8.61 -16.36 6.24
C LEU A 18 -7.65 -17.55 6.32
N CYS A 19 -7.51 -18.29 5.23
CA CYS A 19 -6.47 -19.31 5.16
C CYS A 19 -5.18 -18.72 4.57
N PHE A 20 -4.06 -19.40 4.78
CA PHE A 20 -2.76 -18.96 4.26
C PHE A 20 -2.77 -18.78 2.74
N ASP A 21 -3.48 -19.65 2.04
CA ASP A 21 -3.66 -19.62 0.59
C ASP A 21 -4.44 -18.37 0.12
N ASP A 22 -5.41 -17.88 0.91
CA ASP A 22 -6.07 -16.58 0.65
C ASP A 22 -5.09 -15.40 0.78
N VAL A 23 -4.25 -15.43 1.81
CA VAL A 23 -3.23 -14.40 2.05
C VAL A 23 -2.20 -14.39 0.93
N GLN A 24 -1.74 -15.58 0.53
CA GLN A 24 -0.76 -15.74 -0.54
C GLN A 24 -1.29 -15.25 -1.89
N ARG A 25 -2.55 -15.56 -2.22
CA ARG A 25 -3.20 -15.07 -3.45
C ARG A 25 -3.25 -13.54 -3.52
N VAL A 26 -3.70 -12.90 -2.44
CA VAL A 26 -3.81 -11.44 -2.39
C VAL A 26 -2.42 -10.79 -2.48
N ALA A 27 -1.43 -11.33 -1.77
CA ALA A 27 -0.07 -10.82 -1.82
C ALA A 27 0.55 -10.98 -3.23
N ALA A 28 0.35 -12.13 -3.87
CA ALA A 28 0.83 -12.39 -5.23
C ALA A 28 0.17 -11.46 -6.25
N TYR A 29 -1.14 -11.23 -6.13
CA TYR A 29 -1.86 -10.27 -6.97
C TYR A 29 -1.28 -8.86 -6.85
N LEU A 30 -1.09 -8.36 -5.63
CA LEU A 30 -0.53 -7.02 -5.40
C LEU A 30 0.90 -6.88 -5.93
N LEU A 31 1.73 -7.92 -5.80
CA LEU A 31 3.07 -7.94 -6.37
C LEU A 31 3.04 -7.88 -7.90
N ASN A 32 2.14 -8.64 -8.54
CA ASN A 32 1.98 -8.60 -10.00
C ASN A 32 1.52 -7.22 -10.48
N CYS A 33 0.54 -6.61 -9.80
CA CYS A 33 0.10 -5.24 -10.11
C CYS A 33 1.26 -4.25 -9.98
N ALA A 34 2.05 -4.35 -8.92
CA ALA A 34 3.22 -3.51 -8.73
C ALA A 34 4.24 -3.70 -9.85
N GLN A 35 4.50 -4.92 -10.32
CA GLN A 35 5.42 -5.15 -11.43
C GLN A 35 4.93 -4.58 -12.77
N GLN A 36 3.62 -4.49 -12.99
CA GLN A 36 3.04 -4.00 -14.24
C GLN A 36 2.86 -2.49 -14.27
N GLU A 37 2.49 -1.89 -13.14
CA GLU A 37 2.07 -0.49 -13.04
C GLU A 37 2.98 0.35 -12.12
N GLU A 38 4.17 -0.14 -11.77
CA GLU A 38 5.10 0.66 -10.96
C GLU A 38 5.43 1.99 -11.65
N ILE A 39 5.29 3.07 -10.89
CA ILE A 39 5.82 4.37 -11.26
C ILE A 39 7.06 4.69 -10.41
N HIS A 40 8.12 5.10 -11.07
CA HIS A 40 9.33 5.56 -10.40
C HIS A 40 9.15 7.02 -9.97
N LEU A 41 8.94 7.24 -8.66
CA LEU A 41 8.89 8.59 -8.12
C LEU A 41 10.32 9.13 -7.88
N PRO A 42 10.64 10.36 -8.35
CA PRO A 42 11.98 10.95 -8.23
C PRO A 42 12.42 11.19 -6.78
N ALA A 43 11.48 11.17 -5.85
CA ALA A 43 11.67 11.56 -4.46
C ALA A 43 11.45 10.43 -3.45
N ALA A 44 11.24 9.19 -3.91
CA ALA A 44 10.83 8.07 -3.07
C ALA A 44 11.68 7.98 -1.78
N PRO A 45 11.13 8.34 -0.61
CA PRO A 45 11.91 8.37 0.61
C PRO A 45 12.30 6.93 0.98
N ARG A 46 13.60 6.63 0.96
CA ARG A 46 14.13 5.39 1.54
C ARG A 46 13.95 5.46 3.04
N ARG A 47 12.83 4.95 3.56
CA ARG A 47 12.67 4.78 5.01
C ARG A 47 13.70 3.74 5.51
N ALA A 48 13.99 3.79 6.81
CA ALA A 48 15.03 2.99 7.49
C ALA A 48 14.96 1.46 7.28
N ASN A 49 13.83 0.94 6.80
CA ASN A 49 13.73 -0.44 6.34
C ASN A 49 14.10 -0.45 4.86
N ASN A 50 15.32 -0.89 4.53
CA ASN A 50 16.03 -0.85 3.23
C ASN A 50 15.27 -1.30 1.95
N ILE A 51 13.97 -1.55 2.00
CA ILE A 51 13.13 -1.85 0.83
C ILE A 51 12.58 -0.52 0.28
N PRO A 52 12.96 -0.11 -0.94
CA PRO A 52 12.38 1.08 -1.56
C PRO A 52 10.87 0.88 -1.75
N PRO A 53 10.05 1.91 -1.46
CA PRO A 53 8.62 1.83 -1.73
C PRO A 53 8.37 1.71 -3.24
N ILE A 54 7.46 0.81 -3.60
CA ILE A 54 6.94 0.70 -4.97
C ILE A 54 5.64 1.49 -5.02
N TYR A 55 5.53 2.40 -5.98
CA TYR A 55 4.37 3.26 -6.12
C TYR A 55 3.50 2.79 -7.28
N LEU A 56 2.22 2.58 -6.99
CA LEU A 56 1.15 2.41 -7.98
C LEU A 56 0.61 3.79 -8.39
N PRO A 57 -0.02 3.91 -9.57
CA PRO A 57 -0.53 5.18 -10.08
C PRO A 57 -1.54 5.82 -9.13
N ALA A 58 -1.50 7.16 -9.02
CA ALA A 58 -2.44 7.93 -8.20
C ALA A 58 -3.89 7.86 -8.73
N SER A 59 -4.08 7.46 -9.99
CA SER A 59 -5.39 7.20 -10.61
C SER A 59 -6.07 5.95 -10.06
N THR A 60 -5.34 5.06 -9.41
CA THR A 60 -5.83 3.76 -8.96
C THR A 60 -6.12 3.79 -7.46
N THR A 61 -7.30 3.30 -7.04
CA THR A 61 -7.62 3.20 -5.61
C THR A 61 -7.48 1.77 -5.07
N LYS A 62 -7.39 1.63 -3.75
CA LYS A 62 -7.44 0.31 -3.10
C LYS A 62 -8.75 -0.44 -3.38
N LEU A 63 -9.83 0.30 -3.72
CA LEU A 63 -11.11 -0.30 -4.06
C LEU A 63 -11.08 -0.83 -5.50
N ASP A 64 -10.51 -0.07 -6.44
CA ASP A 64 -10.36 -0.52 -7.85
C ASP A 64 -9.55 -1.80 -7.93
N LEU A 65 -8.38 -1.85 -7.27
CA LEU A 65 -7.54 -3.04 -7.22
C LEU A 65 -8.26 -4.23 -6.56
N PHE A 66 -9.13 -3.97 -5.58
CA PHE A 66 -9.92 -5.03 -4.98
C PHE A 66 -11.00 -5.54 -5.94
N GLN A 67 -11.66 -4.66 -6.69
CA GLN A 67 -12.66 -5.04 -7.67
C GLN A 67 -12.03 -5.83 -8.82
N ASP A 68 -10.89 -5.39 -9.33
CA ASP A 68 -10.11 -6.12 -10.33
C ASP A 68 -9.65 -7.49 -9.80
N TYR A 69 -9.13 -7.55 -8.57
CA TYR A 69 -8.82 -8.82 -7.90
C TYR A 69 -10.04 -9.76 -7.84
N GLN A 70 -11.23 -9.23 -7.52
CA GLN A 70 -12.45 -10.03 -7.45
C GLN A 70 -12.89 -10.54 -8.83
N GLN A 71 -12.74 -9.74 -9.89
CA GLN A 71 -13.06 -10.13 -11.25
C GLN A 71 -12.11 -11.21 -11.79
N ASN A 72 -10.83 -11.12 -11.42
CA ASN A 72 -9.80 -12.09 -11.79
C ASN A 72 -9.77 -13.33 -10.88
N CYS A 73 -10.57 -13.35 -9.81
CA CYS A 73 -10.69 -14.52 -8.94
C CYS A 73 -11.52 -15.59 -9.64
N ALA A 74 -10.96 -16.79 -9.80
CA ALA A 74 -11.69 -17.89 -10.43
C ALA A 74 -13.02 -18.17 -9.71
N SER A 75 -14.06 -18.53 -10.47
CA SER A 75 -15.43 -18.73 -10.00
C SER A 75 -15.55 -19.73 -8.84
N ASP A 76 -14.62 -20.68 -8.76
CA ASP A 76 -14.58 -21.73 -7.74
C ASP A 76 -13.77 -21.33 -6.48
N ILE A 77 -13.13 -20.15 -6.48
CA ILE A 77 -12.31 -19.65 -5.38
C ILE A 77 -13.07 -18.58 -4.60
N ARG A 78 -13.09 -18.75 -3.29
CA ARG A 78 -13.69 -17.77 -2.39
C ARG A 78 -12.88 -16.47 -2.39
N SER A 79 -13.49 -15.36 -2.79
CA SER A 79 -12.86 -14.03 -2.66
C SER A 79 -12.83 -13.55 -1.21
N VAL A 80 -11.72 -12.88 -0.83
CA VAL A 80 -11.60 -12.22 0.46
C VAL A 80 -12.48 -10.97 0.50
N LYS A 81 -12.89 -10.54 1.71
CA LYS A 81 -13.58 -9.24 1.86
C LYS A 81 -12.58 -8.08 1.69
N LEU A 82 -13.07 -6.91 1.30
CA LEU A 82 -12.24 -5.70 1.15
C LEU A 82 -11.43 -5.36 2.42
N THR A 83 -12.01 -5.55 3.60
CA THR A 83 -11.31 -5.32 4.88
C THR A 83 -10.14 -6.28 5.08
N ALA A 84 -10.32 -7.56 4.75
CA ALA A 84 -9.26 -8.56 4.77
C ALA A 84 -8.18 -8.24 3.72
N PHE A 85 -8.58 -7.86 2.51
CA PHE A 85 -7.68 -7.44 1.44
C PHE A 85 -6.76 -6.28 1.90
N LYS A 86 -7.34 -5.22 2.49
CA LYS A 86 -6.58 -4.09 3.03
C LYS A 86 -5.64 -4.51 4.16
N SER A 87 -6.09 -5.42 5.05
CA SER A 87 -5.28 -5.93 6.16
C SER A 87 -4.08 -6.77 5.69
N ILE A 88 -4.30 -7.64 4.70
CA ILE A 88 -3.25 -8.45 4.07
C ILE A 88 -2.24 -7.52 3.39
N TRP A 89 -2.70 -6.52 2.64
CA TRP A 89 -1.81 -5.54 2.01
C TRP A 89 -0.90 -4.87 3.05
N SER A 90 -1.48 -4.30 4.12
CA SER A 90 -0.68 -3.61 5.14
C SER A 90 0.30 -4.52 5.89
N SER A 91 -0.01 -5.82 6.00
CA SER A 91 0.80 -6.76 6.77
C SER A 91 1.89 -7.43 5.93
N CYS A 92 1.57 -7.82 4.69
CA CYS A 92 2.44 -8.64 3.84
C CYS A 92 3.25 -7.81 2.84
N VAL A 93 2.68 -6.73 2.28
CA VAL A 93 3.32 -5.90 1.25
C VAL A 93 3.20 -4.40 1.55
N PRO A 94 3.65 -3.94 2.74
CA PRO A 94 3.54 -2.52 3.14
C PRO A 94 4.40 -1.54 2.32
N HIS A 95 5.33 -2.07 1.53
CA HIS A 95 6.20 -1.30 0.64
C HIS A 95 5.50 -0.91 -0.67
N ILE A 96 4.41 -1.60 -1.06
CA ILE A 96 3.57 -1.22 -2.20
C ILE A 96 2.57 -0.15 -1.74
N ARG A 97 2.57 1.00 -2.39
CA ARG A 97 1.74 2.17 -2.01
C ARG A 97 1.11 2.79 -3.23
N ILE A 98 -0.05 3.42 -3.07
CA ILE A 98 -0.61 4.29 -4.10
C ILE A 98 0.06 5.64 -3.98
N ALA A 99 0.55 6.19 -5.10
CA ALA A 99 1.20 7.49 -5.12
C ALA A 99 0.24 8.59 -4.65
N SER A 100 0.77 9.50 -3.82
CA SER A 100 0.08 10.73 -3.44
C SER A 100 0.89 11.94 -3.92
N PRO A 101 0.28 13.12 -4.07
CA PRO A 101 1.00 14.35 -4.44
C PRO A 101 2.18 14.68 -3.51
N ARG A 102 2.16 14.20 -2.26
CA ARG A 102 3.27 14.40 -1.31
C ARG A 102 4.47 13.50 -1.64
N ASP A 103 4.24 12.32 -2.20
CA ASP A 103 5.29 11.38 -2.57
C ASP A 103 6.07 11.82 -3.82
N ASP A 104 5.51 12.75 -4.62
CA ASP A 104 6.12 13.27 -5.85
C ASP A 104 7.00 14.51 -5.64
N VAL A 105 7.14 15.00 -4.40
CA VAL A 105 7.94 16.21 -4.11
C VAL A 105 9.40 15.84 -3.87
N CYS A 106 10.28 16.19 -4.81
CA CYS A 106 11.73 15.99 -4.65
C CYS A 106 12.33 16.92 -3.59
N ALA A 107 13.52 16.58 -3.08
CA ALA A 107 14.20 17.35 -2.04
C ALA A 107 14.43 18.82 -2.44
N ILE A 108 14.64 19.10 -3.72
CA ILE A 108 14.80 20.47 -4.24
C ILE A 108 13.50 21.24 -4.11
N CYS A 109 12.38 20.66 -4.59
CA CYS A 109 11.05 21.25 -4.49
C CYS A 109 10.61 21.42 -3.02
N GLU A 110 10.93 20.45 -2.16
CA GLU A 110 10.66 20.51 -0.73
C GLU A 110 11.44 21.67 -0.07
N ASN A 111 12.72 21.83 -0.39
CA ASN A 111 13.54 22.94 0.13
C ASN A 111 13.06 24.29 -0.39
N LEU A 112 12.67 24.38 -1.66
CA LEU A 112 12.10 25.61 -2.22
C LEU A 112 10.80 26.00 -1.50
N ARG A 113 9.92 25.02 -1.28
CA ARG A 113 8.66 25.23 -0.55
C ARG A 113 8.92 25.75 0.86
N LYS A 114 9.87 25.16 1.59
CA LYS A 114 10.26 25.62 2.94
C LYS A 114 10.73 27.07 2.93
N ARG A 115 11.65 27.41 2.01
CA ARG A 115 12.17 28.78 1.88
C ARG A 115 11.08 29.82 1.60
N LEU A 116 10.08 29.47 0.80
CA LEU A 116 8.95 30.36 0.52
C LEU A 116 8.08 30.57 1.77
N VAL A 117 7.78 29.50 2.52
CA VAL A 117 7.01 29.59 3.77
C VAL A 117 7.76 30.44 4.80
N ASP A 118 9.05 30.18 4.99
CA ASP A 118 9.90 30.93 5.94
C ASP A 118 9.92 32.43 5.59
N ALA A 119 10.02 32.77 4.30
CA ALA A 119 10.02 34.16 3.84
C ALA A 119 8.67 34.87 4.08
N ILE A 120 7.55 34.17 3.87
CA ILE A 120 6.20 34.72 4.14
C ILE A 120 6.02 34.96 5.65
N GLU A 121 6.47 34.04 6.49
CA GLU A 121 6.39 34.19 7.96
C GLU A 121 7.30 35.30 8.49
N GLU A 122 8.43 35.56 7.85
CA GLU A 122 9.30 36.69 8.18
C GLU A 122 8.64 38.03 7.80
N ASP A 123 7.97 38.08 6.65
CA ASP A 123 7.25 39.27 6.18
C ASP A 123 6.03 39.60 7.07
N ASP A 124 5.22 38.59 7.43
CA ASP A 124 4.08 38.78 8.37
C ASP A 124 4.53 39.29 9.74
N ARG A 125 5.71 38.84 10.22
CA ARG A 125 6.32 39.33 11.45
C ARG A 125 6.84 40.76 11.37
N ARG A 126 7.16 41.26 10.17
CA ARG A 126 7.62 42.65 9.96
C ARG A 126 6.47 43.65 9.86
N ILE A 127 5.27 43.18 9.48
CA ILE A 127 4.09 44.02 9.25
C ILE A 127 3.24 44.17 10.53
N ARG A 128 3.42 43.29 11.52
CA ARG A 128 2.81 43.39 12.86
C ARG A 128 3.69 44.15 13.85
#